data_AF-A0AAV0WL29-F1
#
_entry.id   AF-A0AAV0WL29-F1
#
_cell.length_a   1.000
_cell.length_b   1.000
_cell.length_c   1.000
_cell.angle_alpha   90.00
_cell.angle_beta   90.00
_cell.angle_gamma   90.00
#
_symmetry.space_group_name_H-M   'P 1'
#
loop_
_entity.id
_entity.type
_entity.pdbx_description
1 polymer ?
#
loop_
_entity_poly.entity_id
_entity_poly.type
_entity_poly.pdbx_seq_one_letter_code
_entity_poly.pdbx_strand_id
1 'polypeptide(L)'
;MAPKNLHNLKKRKRSAPPASREDENYNDEEQIRVGSNYQAAIPELLSRPENKHKQRPKSLKLWFPPKKISEIQLNDYILLSKNKYHYDTEQCLGLLYWNKYNLEKSIRDLSNFSPHPNWSILDKSNFDFAFNKFGKDFVQINKMLPDKSLKSIICYYYLWKKKKTKGLSIKPVNKLEHVYANRIQNGHSDKSSSAKSEPDNMPFTTTRQVC
;
A
#
# COMPACT_ATOMS: atom_id res chain seq x y z
N MET A 1 -49.62 -38.70 -1.05
CA MET A 1 -49.57 -38.92 0.40
C MET A 1 -48.35 -39.77 0.70
N ALA A 2 -47.30 -39.20 1.31
CA ALA A 2 -46.09 -39.92 1.72
C ALA A 2 -45.95 -39.80 3.24
N PRO A 3 -45.69 -40.90 3.98
CA PRO A 3 -45.77 -40.88 5.43
C PRO A 3 -44.56 -40.18 6.07
N LYS A 4 -44.89 -39.36 7.07
CA LYS A 4 -43.97 -38.67 7.97
C LYS A 4 -43.32 -39.70 8.89
N ASN A 5 -42.01 -39.93 8.78
CA ASN A 5 -41.26 -40.70 9.76
C ASN A 5 -40.28 -39.79 10.51
N LEU A 6 -40.81 -39.15 11.56
CA LEU A 6 -40.09 -38.33 12.52
C LEU A 6 -39.61 -39.25 13.66
N HIS A 7 -38.54 -40.01 13.45
CA HIS A 7 -37.94 -40.81 14.52
C HIS A 7 -36.66 -40.15 15.04
N ASN A 8 -36.82 -39.51 16.20
CA ASN A 8 -35.87 -39.47 17.31
C ASN A 8 -34.39 -39.26 16.96
N LEU A 9 -34.00 -38.00 16.74
CA LEU A 9 -32.63 -37.54 16.98
C LEU A 9 -32.39 -37.55 18.50
N LYS A 10 -32.04 -38.73 18.99
CA LYS A 10 -31.62 -39.04 20.36
C LYS A 10 -30.56 -38.01 20.77
N LYS A 11 -30.93 -37.07 21.66
CA LYS A 11 -29.97 -36.20 22.36
C LYS A 11 -28.97 -37.12 23.06
N ARG A 12 -27.78 -37.28 22.48
CA ARG A 12 -26.66 -37.98 23.12
C ARG A 12 -26.21 -37.10 24.29
N LYS A 13 -26.84 -37.25 25.45
CA LYS A 13 -26.25 -36.83 26.73
C LYS A 13 -24.95 -37.61 26.86
N ARG A 14 -23.81 -36.94 26.64
CA ARG A 14 -22.52 -37.48 27.09
C ARG A 14 -22.58 -37.51 28.61
N SER A 15 -22.33 -38.69 29.19
CA SER A 15 -22.19 -38.87 30.63
C SER A 15 -21.06 -37.96 31.13
N ALA A 16 -21.30 -37.22 32.21
CA ALA A 16 -20.27 -36.46 32.90
C ALA A 16 -19.20 -37.42 33.44
N PRO A 17 -17.90 -37.06 33.41
CA PRO A 17 -16.86 -37.89 34.00
C PRO A 17 -17.04 -37.95 35.53
N PRO A 18 -16.62 -39.05 36.19
CA PRO A 18 -16.74 -39.19 37.64
C PRO A 18 -15.86 -38.17 38.35
N ALA A 19 -16.44 -37.49 39.34
CA ALA A 19 -15.74 -36.59 40.24
C ALA A 19 -14.95 -37.40 41.27
N SER A 20 -13.69 -37.73 40.95
CA SER A 20 -12.68 -38.10 41.95
C SER A 20 -11.33 -38.35 41.28
N ARG A 21 -10.55 -37.27 41.10
CA ARG A 21 -9.09 -37.31 41.10
C ARG A 21 -8.62 -36.11 41.89
N GLU A 22 -8.12 -36.40 43.09
CA GLU A 22 -7.33 -35.45 43.87
C GLU A 22 -6.00 -35.29 43.14
N ASP A 23 -5.92 -34.29 42.27
CA ASP A 23 -4.69 -33.91 41.57
C ASP A 23 -4.42 -32.43 41.85
N GLU A 24 -3.46 -32.21 42.75
CA GLU A 24 -2.49 -31.11 42.79
C GLU A 24 -2.86 -29.80 42.07
N ASN A 25 -3.12 -28.74 42.87
CA ASN A 25 -2.92 -27.32 42.59
C ASN A 25 -2.59 -26.91 41.14
N TYR A 26 -3.50 -27.16 40.20
CA TYR A 26 -3.50 -26.51 38.88
C TYR A 26 -4.27 -25.21 39.03
N ASN A 27 -3.64 -24.09 38.68
CA ASN A 27 -4.29 -22.79 38.58
C ASN A 27 -5.63 -22.93 37.80
N ASP A 28 -6.77 -22.90 38.50
CA ASP A 28 -8.13 -22.97 37.92
C ASP A 28 -8.36 -21.85 36.87
N GLU A 29 -7.48 -20.86 36.81
CA GLU A 29 -7.53 -19.75 35.85
C GLU A 29 -7.16 -20.15 34.42
N GLU A 30 -6.41 -21.24 34.20
CA GLU A 30 -5.94 -21.66 32.86
C GLU A 30 -6.85 -22.68 32.16
N GLN A 31 -7.98 -23.05 32.78
CA GLN A 31 -8.92 -24.00 32.18
C GLN A 31 -9.92 -23.33 31.23
N ILE A 32 -10.21 -23.98 30.10
CA ILE A 32 -11.22 -23.51 29.14
C ILE A 32 -12.59 -23.43 29.85
N ARG A 33 -13.12 -22.21 29.98
CA ARG A 33 -14.38 -21.95 30.64
C ARG A 33 -15.56 -22.28 29.73
N VAL A 34 -16.58 -22.94 30.28
CA VAL A 34 -17.80 -23.35 29.56
C VAL A 34 -19.01 -22.73 30.24
N GLY A 35 -19.90 -22.11 29.47
CA GLY A 35 -21.14 -21.51 29.96
C GLY A 35 -21.65 -20.42 29.03
N SER A 36 -22.88 -19.95 29.25
CA SER A 36 -23.51 -18.88 28.46
C SER A 36 -22.71 -17.57 28.44
N ASN A 37 -21.91 -17.32 29.49
CA ASN A 37 -21.07 -16.13 29.61
C ASN A 37 -19.73 -16.26 28.84
N TYR A 38 -19.42 -17.46 28.35
CA TYR A 38 -18.15 -17.78 27.69
C TYR A 38 -18.35 -18.24 26.24
N GLN A 39 -19.51 -18.84 25.94
CA GLN A 39 -19.85 -19.37 24.62
C GLN A 39 -20.61 -18.34 23.79
N ALA A 40 -20.33 -18.26 22.50
CA ALA A 40 -21.10 -17.44 21.58
C ALA A 40 -22.48 -18.06 21.31
N ALA A 41 -23.51 -17.22 21.23
CA ALA A 41 -24.83 -17.65 20.77
C ALA A 41 -24.76 -18.02 19.29
N ILE A 42 -25.05 -19.28 18.97
CA ILE A 42 -25.04 -19.77 17.58
C ILE A 42 -26.30 -19.24 16.88
N PRO A 43 -26.17 -18.39 15.85
CA PRO A 43 -27.33 -17.87 15.14
C PRO A 43 -28.07 -18.99 14.40
N GLU A 44 -29.39 -18.92 14.36
CA GLU A 44 -30.20 -19.86 13.58
C GLU A 44 -29.92 -19.72 12.08
N LEU A 45 -29.87 -20.87 11.40
CA LEU A 45 -29.69 -20.90 9.96
C LEU A 45 -30.97 -20.39 9.27
N LEU A 46 -30.91 -19.17 8.74
CA LEU A 46 -32.01 -18.61 7.97
C LEU A 46 -32.16 -19.38 6.64
N SER A 47 -33.34 -19.94 6.38
CA SER A 47 -33.66 -20.64 5.12
C SER A 47 -33.60 -19.73 3.90
N ARG A 48 -33.78 -18.42 4.11
CA ARG A 48 -33.56 -17.37 3.12
C ARG A 48 -32.60 -16.34 3.73
N PRO A 49 -31.50 -15.98 3.07
CA PRO A 49 -30.62 -14.95 3.58
C PRO A 49 -31.38 -13.61 3.57
N GLU A 50 -31.87 -13.20 4.74
CA GLU A 50 -32.17 -11.80 5.03
C GLU A 50 -30.94 -10.99 4.60
N ASN A 51 -31.14 -9.97 3.77
CA ASN A 51 -30.05 -9.23 3.12
C ASN A 51 -29.41 -8.24 4.12
N LYS A 52 -28.91 -8.76 5.26
CA LYS A 52 -28.24 -8.04 6.34
C LYS A 52 -26.99 -7.28 5.86
N HIS A 53 -26.50 -7.57 4.66
CA HIS A 53 -25.47 -6.79 3.97
C HIS A 53 -25.84 -5.31 3.77
N LYS A 54 -27.14 -4.97 3.72
CA LYS A 54 -27.59 -3.57 3.65
C LYS A 54 -27.39 -2.80 4.97
N GLN A 55 -27.28 -3.51 6.10
CA GLN A 55 -27.13 -2.92 7.44
C GLN A 55 -25.67 -2.76 7.85
N ARG A 56 -24.73 -3.42 7.16
CA ARG A 56 -23.29 -3.24 7.42
C ARG A 56 -22.81 -1.95 6.76
N PRO A 57 -21.87 -1.21 7.39
CA PRO A 57 -21.22 -0.09 6.73
C PRO A 57 -20.63 -0.57 5.41
N LYS A 58 -20.99 0.09 4.30
CA LYS A 58 -20.56 -0.31 2.97
C LYS A 58 -19.04 -0.17 2.88
N SER A 59 -18.35 -1.26 2.51
CA SER A 59 -16.93 -1.22 2.19
C SER A 59 -16.69 -0.28 1.00
N LEU A 60 -15.68 0.58 1.09
CA LEU A 60 -15.26 1.43 -0.02
C LEU A 60 -14.42 0.62 -1.01
N LYS A 61 -14.82 0.61 -2.29
CA LYS A 61 -14.05 -0.04 -3.36
C LYS A 61 -12.92 0.89 -3.79
N LEU A 62 -11.68 0.53 -3.45
CA LEU A 62 -10.48 1.32 -3.73
C LEU A 62 -9.82 1.01 -5.07
N TRP A 63 -9.90 -0.25 -5.52
CA TRP A 63 -9.32 -0.70 -6.78
C TRP A 63 -10.14 -1.83 -7.38
N PHE A 64 -10.04 -1.98 -8.70
CA PHE A 64 -10.49 -3.17 -9.41
C PHE A 64 -9.63 -3.36 -10.66
N PRO A 65 -9.27 -4.58 -11.05
CA PRO A 65 -8.45 -4.79 -12.23
C PRO A 65 -9.17 -4.31 -13.52
N PRO A 66 -8.61 -3.36 -14.29
CA PRO A 66 -9.18 -2.95 -15.56
C PRO A 66 -8.94 -4.01 -16.63
N LYS A 67 -9.89 -4.17 -17.56
CA LYS A 67 -9.72 -5.04 -18.74
C LYS A 67 -9.07 -4.32 -19.94
N LYS A 68 -9.00 -2.98 -19.90
CA LYS A 68 -8.63 -2.14 -21.06
C LYS A 68 -7.19 -1.63 -21.03
N ILE A 69 -6.57 -1.55 -19.85
CA ILE A 69 -5.20 -1.03 -19.69
C ILE A 69 -4.24 -2.23 -19.72
N SER A 70 -3.17 -2.13 -20.51
CA SER A 70 -2.11 -3.14 -20.49
C SER A 70 -1.23 -3.01 -19.23
N GLU A 71 -0.66 -4.11 -18.78
CA GLU A 71 0.20 -4.11 -17.59
C GLU A 71 1.40 -3.16 -17.72
N ILE A 72 1.94 -3.02 -18.94
CA ILE A 72 3.05 -2.10 -19.24
C ILE A 72 2.62 -0.65 -18.99
N GLN A 73 1.48 -0.22 -19.54
CA GLN A 73 0.97 1.15 -19.36
C GLN A 73 0.66 1.46 -17.89
N LEU A 74 0.14 0.48 -17.15
CA LEU A 74 -0.13 0.62 -15.73
C LEU A 74 1.17 0.81 -14.93
N ASN A 75 2.19 0.01 -15.23
CA ASN A 75 3.50 0.11 -14.58
C ASN A 75 4.19 1.45 -14.88
N ASP A 76 4.16 1.91 -16.13
CA ASP A 76 4.71 3.22 -16.52
C ASP A 76 4.02 4.36 -15.74
N TYR A 77 2.70 4.28 -15.59
CA TYR A 77 1.93 5.25 -14.80
C TYR A 77 2.31 5.24 -13.32
N ILE A 78 2.44 4.05 -12.70
CA ILE A 78 2.86 3.93 -11.29
C ILE A 78 4.27 4.50 -11.10
N LEU A 79 5.19 4.20 -12.02
CA LEU A 79 6.57 4.68 -11.96
C LEU A 79 6.66 6.20 -12.09
N LEU A 80 5.94 6.77 -13.06
CA LEU A 80 5.85 8.23 -13.25
C LEU A 80 5.31 8.91 -11.98
N SER A 81 4.21 8.39 -11.44
CA SER A 81 3.54 8.95 -10.25
C SER A 81 4.45 8.94 -9.02
N LYS A 82 5.18 7.83 -8.82
CA LYS A 82 6.10 7.67 -7.69
C LYS A 82 7.35 8.56 -7.80
N ASN A 83 7.95 8.63 -8.99
CA ASN A 83 9.21 9.35 -9.20
C ASN A 83 9.00 10.87 -9.27
N LYS A 84 7.96 11.32 -9.97
CA LYS A 84 7.72 12.75 -10.20
C LYS A 84 6.88 13.42 -9.10
N TYR A 85 5.92 12.69 -8.54
CA TYR A 85 4.93 13.26 -7.62
C TYR A 85 4.89 12.56 -6.25
N HIS A 86 5.79 11.60 -6.00
CA HIS A 86 5.96 10.92 -4.71
C HIS A 86 4.70 10.21 -4.18
N TYR A 87 3.81 9.79 -5.07
CA TYR A 87 2.67 8.95 -4.68
C TYR A 87 3.14 7.54 -4.33
N ASP A 88 2.49 6.94 -3.34
CA ASP A 88 2.58 5.52 -3.07
C ASP A 88 1.73 4.72 -4.06
N THR A 89 2.07 3.44 -4.27
CA THR A 89 1.40 2.59 -5.27
C THR A 89 -0.12 2.56 -5.08
N GLU A 90 -0.58 2.40 -3.83
CA GLU A 90 -2.01 2.38 -3.50
C GLU A 90 -2.71 3.69 -3.83
N GLN A 91 -2.02 4.83 -3.62
CA GLN A 91 -2.57 6.14 -3.95
C GLN A 91 -2.67 6.33 -5.46
N CYS A 92 -1.65 5.90 -6.22
CA CYS A 92 -1.67 5.91 -7.68
C CYS A 92 -2.85 5.10 -8.23
N LEU A 93 -3.02 3.88 -7.74
CA LEU A 93 -4.09 2.97 -8.15
C LEU A 93 -5.47 3.52 -7.78
N GLY A 94 -5.62 4.06 -6.57
CA GLY A 94 -6.85 4.72 -6.12
C GLY A 94 -7.23 5.91 -7.01
N LEU A 95 -6.27 6.76 -7.36
CA LEU A 95 -6.49 7.91 -8.26
C LEU A 95 -6.88 7.45 -9.67
N LEU A 96 -6.23 6.41 -10.18
CA LEU A 96 -6.56 5.83 -11.48
C LEU A 96 -7.97 5.23 -11.49
N TYR A 97 -8.37 4.54 -10.42
CA TYR A 97 -9.73 4.03 -10.26
C TYR A 97 -10.76 5.15 -10.18
N TRP A 98 -10.45 6.23 -9.46
CA TRP A 98 -11.30 7.43 -9.37
C TRP A 98 -11.57 8.02 -10.76
N ASN A 99 -10.53 8.06 -11.59
CA ASN A 99 -10.58 8.52 -12.97
C ASN A 99 -11.08 7.46 -13.98
N LYS A 100 -11.73 6.40 -13.50
CA LYS A 100 -12.32 5.34 -14.35
C LYS A 100 -11.32 4.73 -15.32
N TYR A 101 -10.07 4.59 -14.89
CA TYR A 101 -8.98 4.04 -15.69
C TYR A 101 -8.62 4.88 -16.93
N ASN A 102 -8.88 6.19 -16.90
CA ASN A 102 -8.35 7.12 -17.90
C ASN A 102 -6.98 7.63 -17.45
N LEU A 103 -5.92 7.16 -18.11
CA LEU A 103 -4.53 7.49 -17.77
C LEU A 103 -4.22 8.99 -17.93
N GLU A 104 -4.63 9.60 -19.04
CA GLU A 104 -4.33 11.02 -19.33
C GLU A 104 -4.98 11.96 -18.31
N LYS A 105 -6.24 11.67 -17.95
CA LYS A 105 -6.93 12.42 -16.90
C LYS A 105 -6.23 12.24 -15.55
N SER A 106 -5.88 11.00 -15.22
CA SER A 106 -5.18 10.69 -13.97
C SER A 106 -3.83 11.39 -13.86
N ILE A 107 -3.06 11.46 -14.95
CA ILE A 107 -1.76 12.14 -14.98
C ILE A 107 -1.90 13.65 -14.72
N ARG A 108 -2.93 14.29 -15.25
CA ARG A 108 -3.21 15.71 -14.99
C ARG A 108 -3.59 15.96 -13.53
N ASP A 109 -4.29 15.02 -12.90
CA ASP A 109 -4.71 15.15 -11.50
C ASP A 109 -3.56 14.89 -10.51
N LEU A 110 -2.48 14.20 -10.93
CA LEU A 110 -1.34 13.88 -10.04
C LEU A 110 -0.72 15.14 -9.41
N SER A 111 -0.60 16.24 -10.14
CA SER A 111 -0.03 17.48 -9.58
C SER A 111 -0.93 18.10 -8.52
N ASN A 112 -2.24 17.92 -8.63
CA ASN A 112 -3.23 18.61 -7.78
C ASN A 112 -3.37 17.95 -6.41
N PHE A 113 -3.15 16.64 -6.31
CA PHE A 113 -3.33 15.87 -5.07
C PHE A 113 -2.03 15.35 -4.47
N SER A 114 -0.90 15.96 -4.84
CA SER A 114 0.43 15.49 -4.42
C SER A 114 0.53 15.37 -2.89
N PRO A 115 0.89 14.18 -2.34
CA PRO A 115 1.03 14.00 -0.92
C PRO A 115 2.13 14.90 -0.36
N HIS A 116 1.79 15.83 0.53
CA HIS A 116 2.78 16.65 1.21
C HIS A 116 3.48 15.82 2.30
N PRO A 117 4.82 15.82 2.38
CA PRO A 117 5.53 15.07 3.41
C PRO A 117 5.23 15.64 4.80
N ASN A 118 4.66 14.80 5.66
CA ASN A 118 4.19 15.16 7.00
C ASN A 118 5.29 15.20 8.09
N TRP A 119 6.55 14.95 7.73
CA TRP A 119 7.71 14.93 8.63
C TRP A 119 8.87 15.77 8.10
N SER A 120 9.15 16.89 8.77
CA SER A 120 10.27 17.77 8.47
C SER A 120 11.62 17.13 8.82
N ILE A 121 12.74 17.74 8.41
CA ILE A 121 14.08 17.27 8.80
C ILE A 121 14.26 17.40 10.33
N LEU A 122 13.76 18.50 10.90
CA LEU A 122 13.78 18.74 12.34
C LEU A 122 12.96 17.68 13.11
N ASP A 123 11.76 17.34 12.64
CA ASP A 123 10.91 16.31 13.26
C ASP A 123 11.64 14.96 13.31
N LYS A 124 12.37 14.61 12.25
CA LYS A 124 13.13 13.35 12.15
C LYS A 124 14.30 13.35 13.13
N SER A 125 15.01 14.47 13.25
CA SER A 125 16.12 14.61 14.21
C SER A 125 15.62 14.55 15.66
N ASN A 126 14.52 15.24 15.96
CA ASN A 126 13.85 15.18 17.27
C ASN A 126 13.38 13.76 17.58
N PHE A 127 12.85 13.02 16.60
CA PHE A 127 12.50 11.61 16.78
C PHE A 127 13.72 10.74 17.06
N ASP A 128 14.81 10.88 16.30
CA ASP A 128 16.04 10.11 16.53
C ASP A 128 16.60 10.34 17.94
N PHE A 129 16.62 11.60 18.38
CA PHE A 129 17.03 11.96 19.74
C PHE A 129 16.11 11.34 20.81
N ALA A 130 14.79 11.52 20.66
CA ALA A 130 13.82 11.00 21.61
C ALA A 130 13.83 9.46 21.65
N PHE A 131 13.99 8.79 20.51
CA PHE A 131 14.11 7.33 20.43
C PHE A 131 15.39 6.83 21.10
N ASN A 132 16.51 7.53 20.95
CA ASN A 132 17.76 7.18 21.64
C ASN A 132 17.62 7.31 23.17
N LYS A 133 16.83 8.28 23.64
CA LYS A 133 16.60 8.53 25.07
C LYS A 133 15.57 7.58 25.70
N PHE A 134 14.46 7.29 25.02
CA PHE A 134 13.31 6.57 25.60
C PHE A 134 13.02 5.20 24.95
N GLY A 135 13.74 4.84 23.89
CA GLY A 135 13.53 3.58 23.18
C GLY A 135 12.14 3.49 22.53
N LYS A 136 11.41 2.40 22.79
CA LYS A 136 10.07 2.16 22.21
C LYS A 136 8.92 2.73 23.05
N ASP A 137 9.20 3.56 24.06
CA ASP A 137 8.16 4.28 24.78
C ASP A 137 7.66 5.45 23.91
N PHE A 138 6.72 5.13 23.02
CA PHE A 138 6.15 6.10 22.09
C PHE A 138 5.32 7.20 22.78
N VAL A 139 4.82 6.94 24.00
CA VAL A 139 4.09 7.94 24.78
C VAL A 139 5.06 9.01 25.28
N GLN A 140 6.24 8.62 25.75
CA GLN A 140 7.27 9.60 26.14
C GLN A 140 7.87 10.33 24.94
N ILE A 141 8.08 9.64 23.81
CA ILE A 141 8.51 10.29 22.55
C ILE A 141 7.47 11.33 22.09
N ASN A 142 6.18 11.03 22.24
CA ASN A 142 5.11 11.96 21.89
C ASN A 142 5.14 13.25 22.73
N LYS A 143 5.56 13.20 23.99
CA LYS A 143 5.74 14.42 24.80
C LYS A 143 6.82 15.36 24.26
N MET A 144 7.85 14.82 23.59
CA MET A 144 8.88 15.62 22.90
C MET A 144 8.43 16.10 21.50
N LEU A 145 7.37 15.51 20.95
CA LEU A 145 6.81 15.81 19.64
C LEU A 145 5.29 16.01 19.76
N PRO A 146 4.84 17.08 20.46
CA PRO A 146 3.42 17.29 20.73
C PRO A 146 2.60 17.53 19.47
N ASP A 147 3.21 18.10 18.42
CA ASP A 147 2.56 18.40 17.14
C ASP A 147 2.32 17.14 16.28
N LYS A 148 2.88 16.00 16.67
CA LYS A 148 2.68 14.72 15.98
C LYS A 148 1.77 13.84 16.80
N SER A 149 0.72 13.31 16.20
CA SER A 149 -0.10 12.30 16.88
C SER A 149 0.70 11.03 17.17
N LEU A 150 0.37 10.32 18.25
CA LEU A 150 0.98 9.03 18.59
C LEU A 150 0.95 8.05 17.40
N LYS A 151 -0.15 8.03 16.65
CA LYS A 151 -0.28 7.24 15.42
C LYS A 151 0.80 7.62 14.39
N SER A 152 1.00 8.91 14.14
CA SER A 152 2.01 9.40 13.19
C SER A 152 3.43 8.99 13.60
N ILE A 153 3.73 9.07 14.90
CA ILE A 153 5.03 8.67 15.47
C ILE A 153 5.27 7.17 15.27
N ILE A 154 4.28 6.34 15.59
CA ILE A 154 4.37 4.88 15.38
C ILE A 154 4.53 4.55 13.89
N CYS A 155 3.75 5.19 13.01
CA CYS A 155 3.90 5.03 11.56
C CYS A 155 5.32 5.39 11.11
N TYR A 156 5.86 6.52 11.59
CA TYR A 156 7.21 6.96 11.26
C TYR A 156 8.27 5.97 11.73
N TYR A 157 8.15 5.41 12.95
CA TYR A 157 9.08 4.40 13.47
C TYR A 157 9.25 3.22 12.51
N TYR A 158 8.15 2.66 11.98
CA TYR A 158 8.24 1.53 11.05
C TYR A 158 8.84 1.93 9.69
N LEU A 159 8.57 3.14 9.21
CA LEU A 159 9.19 3.67 7.99
C LEU A 159 10.70 3.87 8.16
N TRP A 160 11.10 4.47 9.28
CA TRP A 160 12.50 4.72 9.66
C TRP A 160 13.27 3.42 9.85
N LYS A 161 12.70 2.45 10.58
CA LYS A 161 13.33 1.14 10.84
C LYS A 161 13.61 0.41 9.53
N LYS A 162 12.65 0.40 8.60
CA LYS A 162 12.80 -0.18 7.26
C LYS A 162 13.96 0.45 6.47
N LYS A 163 14.17 1.77 6.59
CA LYS A 163 15.31 2.45 5.94
C LYS A 163 16.64 2.03 6.56
N LYS A 164 16.73 1.93 7.89
CA LYS A 164 17.94 1.45 8.57
C LYS A 164 18.32 0.02 8.18
N THR A 165 17.35 -0.90 8.12
CA THR A 165 17.62 -2.30 7.74
C THR A 165 18.06 -2.44 6.27
N LYS A 166 17.53 -1.61 5.36
CA LYS A 166 17.94 -1.62 3.95
C LYS A 166 19.38 -1.14 3.71
N GLY A 167 19.95 -0.33 4.60
CA GLY A 167 21.37 0.06 4.54
C GLY A 167 22.34 -1.06 4.96
N LEU A 168 21.84 -2.08 5.67
CA LEU A 168 22.60 -3.25 6.14
C LEU A 168 22.45 -4.47 5.21
N SER A 169 21.55 -4.43 4.22
CA SER A 169 21.32 -5.53 3.28
C SER A 169 22.09 -5.28 1.99
N ILE A 170 23.11 -6.09 1.71
CA ILE A 170 23.74 -6.21 0.38
C ILE A 170 22.62 -6.52 -0.62
N LYS A 171 22.42 -5.66 -1.63
CA LYS A 171 21.40 -5.87 -2.66
C LYS A 171 21.86 -6.99 -3.61
N PRO A 172 21.07 -8.06 -3.84
CA PRO A 172 21.18 -8.76 -5.11
C PRO A 172 20.67 -7.84 -6.24
N VAL A 173 21.47 -7.71 -7.30
CA VAL A 173 21.13 -6.95 -8.50
C VAL A 173 19.97 -7.63 -9.21
N ASN A 174 18.76 -7.04 -9.11
CA ASN A 174 17.63 -7.44 -9.93
C ASN A 174 17.71 -6.72 -11.28
N LYS A 175 17.76 -7.51 -12.36
CA LYS A 175 18.00 -7.16 -13.76
C LYS A 175 16.96 -6.22 -14.43
N LEU A 176 16.03 -5.65 -13.66
CA LEU A 176 14.92 -4.82 -14.17
C LEU A 176 15.26 -3.32 -14.26
N GLU A 177 16.20 -2.80 -13.48
CA GLU A 177 16.50 -1.35 -13.51
C GLU A 177 17.29 -0.91 -14.76
N HIS A 178 18.07 -1.81 -15.40
CA HIS A 178 18.91 -1.45 -16.55
C HIS A 178 18.16 -1.29 -17.89
N VAL A 179 16.91 -1.75 -18.00
CA VAL A 179 16.16 -1.66 -19.28
C VAL A 179 15.44 -0.31 -19.43
N TYR A 180 15.11 0.37 -18.33
CA TYR A 180 14.27 1.58 -18.37
C TYR A 180 15.04 2.91 -18.41
N ALA A 181 16.35 2.93 -18.12
CA ALA A 181 17.14 4.16 -18.14
C ALA A 181 17.44 4.68 -19.56
N ASN A 182 17.40 3.82 -20.58
CA ASN A 182 17.86 4.16 -21.93
C ASN A 182 16.83 4.84 -22.84
N ARG A 183 15.57 5.04 -22.39
CA ARG A 183 14.51 5.61 -23.24
C ARG A 183 14.29 7.12 -23.05
N ILE A 184 14.92 7.75 -22.05
CA ILE A 184 14.68 9.17 -21.69
C ILE A 184 15.71 10.13 -22.31
N GLN A 185 16.67 9.68 -23.11
CA GLN A 185 17.65 10.56 -23.77
C GLN A 185 17.47 10.75 -25.28
N ASN A 186 16.66 9.94 -25.96
CA ASN A 186 16.48 10.04 -27.42
C ASN A 186 15.04 10.44 -27.76
N GLY A 187 14.76 11.74 -27.83
CA GLY A 187 13.44 12.23 -28.21
C GLY A 187 13.28 13.75 -28.18
N HIS A 188 14.25 14.52 -28.68
CA HIS A 188 14.01 15.94 -28.97
C HIS A 188 14.98 16.50 -30.02
N SER A 189 14.59 16.46 -31.30
CA SER A 189 14.62 17.63 -32.21
C SER A 189 14.27 17.21 -33.64
N ASP A 190 13.00 17.36 -34.03
CA ASP A 190 12.65 17.61 -35.42
C ASP A 190 11.75 18.84 -35.45
N LYS A 191 12.31 19.97 -35.90
CA LYS A 191 11.54 21.11 -36.38
C LYS A 191 12.09 21.48 -37.75
N SER A 192 11.34 21.10 -38.78
CA SER A 192 11.42 21.69 -40.10
C SER A 192 10.46 22.88 -40.17
N SER A 193 10.96 24.03 -40.60
CA SER A 193 10.13 25.06 -41.22
C SER A 193 10.97 25.79 -42.26
N SER A 194 10.48 25.68 -43.49
CA SER A 194 10.99 26.29 -44.73
C SER A 194 10.55 27.75 -44.84
N ALA A 195 11.46 28.65 -45.26
CA ALA A 195 11.13 29.81 -46.10
C ALA A 195 12.39 30.46 -46.72
N LYS A 196 12.25 30.76 -48.02
CA LYS A 196 13.14 31.35 -49.04
C LYS A 196 13.87 32.66 -48.68
N SER A 197 15.08 32.86 -49.22
CA SER A 197 15.39 33.84 -50.32
C SER A 197 16.90 33.97 -50.61
N GLU A 198 17.28 33.59 -51.85
CA GLU A 198 18.30 34.12 -52.80
C GLU A 198 19.71 34.65 -52.43
N PRO A 199 20.67 34.63 -53.39
CA PRO A 199 22.11 34.49 -53.15
C PRO A 199 22.92 35.76 -53.43
N ASP A 200 24.18 35.82 -52.96
CA ASP A 200 25.19 36.73 -53.53
C ASP A 200 26.64 36.20 -53.43
N ASN A 201 27.25 36.14 -54.61
CA ASN A 201 28.65 36.29 -55.01
C ASN A 201 29.85 36.03 -54.06
N MET A 202 30.64 35.03 -54.47
CA MET A 202 32.11 34.86 -54.58
C MET A 202 33.00 36.15 -54.49
N PRO A 203 34.38 36.12 -54.33
CA PRO A 203 35.30 35.00 -54.60
C PRO A 203 36.64 34.90 -53.78
N PHE A 204 37.48 33.91 -54.16
CA PHE A 204 38.96 33.77 -54.10
C PHE A 204 39.70 33.92 -52.74
N THR A 205 40.55 32.97 -52.30
CA THR A 205 41.86 32.57 -52.84
C THR A 205 42.33 31.30 -52.09
N THR A 206 42.71 30.22 -52.78
CA THR A 206 44.08 29.81 -53.13
C THR A 206 45.04 29.71 -51.94
N THR A 207 45.47 28.47 -51.61
CA THR A 207 46.89 28.03 -51.60
C THR A 207 47.02 26.68 -50.89
N ARG A 208 47.37 25.65 -51.69
CA ARG A 208 48.44 24.64 -51.50
C ARG A 208 48.79 24.09 -50.11
N GLN A 209 49.31 22.88 -49.93
CA GLN A 209 49.57 21.65 -50.69
C GLN A 209 50.53 20.87 -49.75
N VAL A 210 50.42 19.53 -49.70
CA VAL A 210 51.46 18.51 -49.39
C VAL A 210 52.38 18.72 -48.16
N CYS A 211 52.68 17.71 -47.36
CA CYS A 211 52.84 16.27 -47.61
C CYS A 211 52.04 15.41 -46.63
#